data_AF-Q97DL1-F1
#
_entry.id   AF-Q97DL1-F1
#
_cell.length_a   1.000
_cell.length_b   1.000
_cell.length_c   1.000
_cell.angle_alpha   90.00
_cell.angle_beta   90.00
_cell.angle_gamma   90.00
#
_symmetry.space_group_name_H-M   'P 1'
#
loop_
_entity.id
_entity.type
_entity.pdbx_description
1 polymer ?
#
loop_
_entity_poly.entity_id
_entity_poly.type
_entity_poly.pdbx_seq_one_letter_code
_entity_poly.pdbx_strand_id
1 'polypeptide(L)'
;MPKVYFKAIDSYSKTKEINEAAVKLLFTIEKRETVKLEKFIPLKVHLGEKGNNTFIAPKNFDGIIDYLKEKGINTAFIETNVLYKGQRNSIDNHLLRLLKNMALLKFLL
;
A
#
# COMPACT_ATOMS: atom_id res chain seq x y z
N MET A 1 18.15 20.18 7.53
CA MET A 1 18.18 19.38 6.27
C MET A 1 17.14 18.27 6.37
N PRO A 2 16.40 17.97 5.29
CA PRO A 2 15.50 16.82 5.30
C PRO A 2 16.31 15.52 5.37
N LYS A 3 15.88 14.58 6.22
CA LYS A 3 16.47 13.24 6.29
C LYS A 3 15.73 12.32 5.33
N VAL A 4 16.48 11.52 4.57
CA VAL A 4 15.93 10.53 3.65
C VAL A 4 16.32 9.14 4.14
N TYR A 5 15.33 8.28 4.34
CA TYR A 5 15.52 6.88 4.67
C TYR A 5 15.20 6.02 3.44
N PHE A 6 16.16 5.21 3.00
CA PHE A 6 16.05 4.46 1.76
C PHE A 6 16.67 3.05 1.89
N LYS A 7 16.01 2.07 1.27
CA LYS A 7 16.51 0.71 1.10
C LYS A 7 16.29 0.30 -0.35
N ALA A 8 17.38 0.07 -1.09
CA ALA A 8 17.32 -0.41 -2.46
C ALA A 8 16.79 -1.85 -2.51
N ILE A 9 15.83 -2.07 -3.41
CA ILE A 9 15.31 -3.38 -3.81
C ILE A 9 15.15 -3.32 -5.33
N ASP A 10 15.71 -4.29 -6.03
CA ASP A 10 15.82 -4.34 -7.50
C ASP A 10 14.60 -4.97 -8.21
N SER A 11 13.64 -5.52 -7.45
CA SER A 11 12.44 -6.14 -7.99
C SER A 11 11.23 -6.07 -7.07
N TYR A 12 10.06 -5.79 -7.64
CA TYR A 12 8.76 -5.84 -6.94
C TYR A 12 8.32 -7.25 -6.54
N SER A 13 8.95 -8.30 -7.09
CA SER A 13 8.64 -9.70 -6.79
C SER A 13 9.31 -10.21 -5.51
N LYS A 14 10.30 -9.49 -4.97
CA LYS A 14 11.02 -9.83 -3.73
C LYS A 14 10.19 -9.49 -2.49
N THR A 15 9.00 -10.06 -2.39
CA THR A 15 7.98 -9.73 -1.38
C THR A 15 8.51 -9.75 0.05
N LYS A 16 9.30 -10.77 0.41
CA LYS A 16 9.87 -10.86 1.77
C LYS A 16 10.77 -9.67 2.09
N GLU A 17 11.70 -9.34 1.18
CA GLU A 17 12.60 -8.20 1.34
C GLU A 17 11.84 -6.87 1.40
N ILE A 18 10.78 -6.73 0.59
CA ILE A 18 9.93 -5.54 0.58
C ILE A 18 9.20 -5.36 1.92
N ASN A 19 8.58 -6.42 2.43
CA ASN A 19 7.86 -6.39 3.71
C ASN A 19 8.81 -6.01 4.85
N GLU A 20 9.96 -6.68 4.96
CA GLU A 20 10.96 -6.41 6.00
C GLU A 20 11.52 -4.98 5.91
N ALA A 21 11.81 -4.50 4.69
CA ALA A 21 12.30 -3.15 4.47
C ALA A 21 11.26 -2.08 4.83
N ALA A 22 10.01 -2.27 4.42
CA ALA A 22 8.92 -1.33 4.71
C ALA A 22 8.69 -1.17 6.21
N VAL A 23 8.61 -2.30 6.95
CA VAL A 23 8.46 -2.30 8.41
C VAL A 23 9.65 -1.60 9.08
N LYS A 24 10.87 -1.92 8.66
CA LYS A 24 12.08 -1.29 9.21
C LYS A 24 12.11 0.21 8.99
N LEU A 25 11.68 0.69 7.81
CA LEU A 25 11.61 2.12 7.50
C LEU A 25 10.57 2.82 8.37
N LEU A 26 9.35 2.27 8.47
CA LEU A 26 8.29 2.84 9.32
C LEU A 26 8.71 2.91 10.79
N PHE A 27 9.25 1.81 11.32
CA PHE A 27 9.80 1.76 12.68
C PHE A 27 10.89 2.82 12.89
N THR A 28 11.78 2.99 11.92
CA THR A 28 12.86 3.98 12.00
C THR A 28 12.31 5.40 12.05
N ILE A 29 11.30 5.72 11.25
CA ILE A 29 10.65 7.04 11.23
C ILE A 29 9.97 7.32 12.57
N GLU A 30 9.18 6.37 13.09
CA GLU A 30 8.53 6.52 14.40
C GLU A 30 9.54 6.79 15.52
N LYS A 31 10.65 6.04 15.53
CA LYS A 31 11.67 6.17 16.60
C LYS A 31 12.56 7.41 16.45
N ARG A 32 13.02 7.72 15.23
CA ARG A 32 14.03 8.77 15.01
C ARG A 32 13.45 10.14 14.76
N GLU A 33 12.24 10.21 14.20
CA GLU A 33 11.54 11.47 13.92
C GLU A 33 10.39 11.72 14.91
N THR A 34 10.24 10.85 15.92
CA THR A 34 9.22 10.97 16.99
C THR A 34 7.79 11.11 16.43
N VAL A 35 7.53 10.43 15.31
CA VAL A 35 6.21 10.44 14.68
C VAL A 35 5.26 9.60 15.51
N LYS A 36 4.15 10.21 15.94
CA LYS A 36 3.04 9.50 16.58
C LYS A 36 2.09 9.02 15.50
N LEU A 37 1.86 7.71 15.46
CA LEU A 37 0.87 7.11 14.57
C LEU A 37 -0.55 7.31 15.11
N GLU A 38 -1.48 7.63 14.21
CA GLU A 38 -2.90 7.75 14.51
C GLU A 38 -3.57 6.38 14.68
N LYS A 39 -4.78 6.36 15.24
CA LYS A 39 -5.56 5.12 15.44
C LYS A 39 -6.07 4.49 14.14
N PHE A 40 -6.08 5.25 13.05
CA PHE A 40 -6.45 4.79 11.72
C PHE A 40 -5.42 5.29 10.69
N ILE A 41 -4.82 4.39 9.94
CA ILE A 41 -3.83 4.71 8.91
C ILE A 41 -4.23 4.01 7.59
N PRO A 42 -4.67 4.76 6.57
CA PRO A 42 -4.98 4.18 5.28
C PRO A 42 -3.71 3.87 4.47
N LEU A 43 -3.71 2.73 3.78
CA LEU A 43 -2.64 2.31 2.88
C LEU A 43 -3.00 2.67 1.45
N LYS A 44 -2.34 3.69 0.91
CA LYS A 44 -2.58 4.10 -0.47
C LYS A 44 -1.99 3.08 -1.44
N VAL A 45 -2.83 2.59 -2.35
CA VAL A 45 -2.48 1.69 -3.43
C VAL A 45 -2.85 2.29 -4.79
N HIS A 46 -2.29 1.71 -5.84
CA HIS A 46 -2.64 2.01 -7.22
C HIS A 46 -3.14 0.72 -7.89
N LEU A 47 -4.39 0.71 -8.36
CA LEU A 47 -4.90 -0.42 -9.14
C LEU A 47 -4.32 -0.36 -10.54
N GLY A 48 -3.51 -1.37 -10.87
CA GLY A 48 -2.92 -1.53 -12.18
C GLY A 48 -3.94 -1.51 -13.31
N GLU A 49 -3.53 -0.97 -14.45
CA GLU A 49 -4.27 -1.01 -15.71
C GLU A 49 -3.82 -2.21 -16.56
N LYS A 50 -4.71 -2.72 -17.43
CA LYS A 50 -4.34 -3.81 -18.34
C LYS A 50 -3.12 -3.37 -19.17
N GLY A 51 -2.10 -4.22 -19.22
CA GLY A 51 -0.83 -3.91 -19.90
C GLY A 51 0.21 -3.21 -19.02
N ASN A 52 -0.08 -2.96 -17.74
CA ASN A 52 0.93 -2.47 -16.81
C ASN A 52 1.85 -3.61 -16.33
N ASN A 53 3.16 -3.42 -16.53
CA ASN A 53 4.20 -4.36 -16.09
C ASN A 53 4.80 -4.01 -14.73
N THR A 54 4.42 -2.89 -14.11
CA THR A 54 4.92 -2.45 -12.79
C THR A 54 3.97 -2.81 -11.65
N PHE A 55 3.26 -3.93 -11.77
CA PHE A 55 2.30 -4.37 -10.78
C PHE A 55 2.98 -4.71 -9.44
N ILE A 56 2.50 -4.08 -8.36
CA ILE A 56 2.90 -4.39 -6.99
C ILE A 56 1.84 -5.30 -6.38
N ALA A 57 2.22 -6.51 -6.00
CA ALA A 57 1.29 -7.48 -5.44
C ALA A 57 0.83 -7.07 -4.03
N PRO A 58 -0.45 -7.29 -3.64
CA PRO A 58 -0.97 -6.95 -2.31
C PRO A 58 -0.15 -7.50 -1.14
N LYS A 59 0.42 -8.70 -1.31
CA LYS A 59 1.34 -9.34 -0.34
C LYS A 59 2.57 -8.52 0.05
N ASN A 60 2.92 -7.49 -0.73
CA ASN A 60 4.00 -6.55 -0.38
C ASN A 60 3.61 -5.57 0.74
N PHE A 61 2.33 -5.54 1.15
CA PHE A 61 1.81 -4.72 2.25
C PHE A 61 1.65 -5.51 3.56
N ASP A 62 1.72 -6.85 3.52
CA ASP A 62 1.42 -7.72 4.67
C ASP A 62 2.24 -7.32 5.91
N GLY A 63 3.53 -7.04 5.74
CA GLY A 63 4.39 -6.63 6.86
C GLY A 63 3.95 -5.31 7.52
N ILE A 64 3.50 -4.33 6.73
CA ILE A 64 2.98 -3.07 7.28
C ILE A 64 1.62 -3.30 7.96
N ILE A 65 0.76 -4.12 7.35
CA ILE A 65 -0.55 -4.46 7.91
C ILE A 65 -0.38 -5.14 9.28
N ASP A 66 0.50 -6.14 9.36
CA ASP A 66 0.80 -6.84 10.61
C ASP A 66 1.39 -5.88 11.65
N TYR A 67 2.35 -5.04 11.25
CA TYR A 67 2.94 -4.04 12.14
C TYR A 67 1.92 -3.05 12.73
N LEU A 68 0.97 -2.57 11.91
CA LEU A 68 -0.11 -1.69 12.38
C LEU A 68 -1.09 -2.45 13.29
N LYS A 69 -1.45 -3.68 12.92
CA LYS A 69 -2.36 -4.55 13.66
C LYS A 69 -1.82 -4.90 15.05
N GLU A 70 -0.54 -5.24 15.17
CA GLU A 70 0.14 -5.50 16.45
C GLU A 70 0.08 -4.29 17.41
N LYS A 71 -0.06 -3.08 16.86
CA LYS A 71 -0.21 -1.83 17.62
C LYS A 71 -1.67 -1.43 17.87
N GLY A 72 -2.63 -2.24 17.43
CA GLY A 72 -4.05 -1.93 17.53
C GLY A 72 -4.47 -0.75 16.64
N ILE A 73 -3.75 -0.48 15.56
CA ILE A 73 -4.07 0.57 14.58
C ILE A 73 -4.91 -0.04 13.46
N ASN A 74 -6.07 0.56 13.20
CA ASN A 74 -6.93 0.16 12.09
C ASN A 74 -6.37 0.65 10.75
N THR A 75 -6.54 -0.14 9.70
CA THR A 75 -6.05 0.21 8.37
C THR A 75 -7.02 -0.27 7.30
N ALA A 76 -6.99 0.40 6.15
CA ALA A 76 -7.74 0.05 4.96
C ALA A 76 -6.95 0.45 3.72
N PHE A 77 -7.12 -0.28 2.62
CA PHE A 77 -6.58 0.15 1.34
C PHE A 77 -7.40 1.32 0.77
N ILE A 78 -6.71 2.36 0.30
CA ILE A 78 -7.34 3.47 -0.40
C ILE A 78 -6.70 3.64 -1.78
N GLU A 79 -7.49 4.06 -2.76
CA GLU A 79 -6.98 4.52 -4.04
C GLU A 79 -7.60 5.87 -4.39
N THR A 80 -6.83 6.69 -5.10
CA THR A 80 -7.30 7.93 -5.71
C THR A 80 -7.59 7.70 -7.19
N ASN A 81 -8.84 7.99 -7.60
CA ASN A 81 -9.21 8.04 -9.01
C ASN A 81 -8.52 9.21 -9.72
N VAL A 82 -8.37 9.10 -11.04
CA VAL A 82 -7.85 10.16 -11.89
C VAL A 82 -8.98 10.76 -12.73
N LEU A 83 -8.95 12.07 -12.95
CA LEU A 83 -9.98 12.80 -13.73
C LEU A 83 -9.83 12.59 -15.26
N TYR A 84 -8.73 11.99 -15.71
CA TYR A 84 -8.45 11.79 -17.13
C TYR A 84 -9.21 10.59 -17.72
N LYS A 85 -9.37 10.58 -19.05
CA LYS A 85 -9.95 9.45 -19.79
C LYS A 85 -9.17 8.17 -19.48
N GLY A 86 -9.85 7.16 -18.94
CA GLY A 86 -9.25 5.89 -18.54
C GLY A 86 -10.25 5.04 -17.76
N GLN A 87 -9.89 3.79 -17.44
CA GLN A 87 -10.81 2.83 -16.79
C GLN A 87 -11.08 3.13 -15.30
N ARG A 88 -10.47 4.18 -14.74
CA ARG A 88 -10.64 4.62 -13.34
C ARG A 88 -11.40 5.95 -13.23
N ASN A 89 -12.11 6.35 -14.30
CA ASN A 89 -12.83 7.62 -14.37
C ASN A 89 -14.27 7.54 -13.83
N SER A 90 -14.79 6.34 -13.56
CA SER A 90 -16.12 6.12 -12.98
C SER A 90 -16.06 5.06 -11.87
N ILE A 91 -16.98 5.17 -10.92
CA ILE A 91 -17.09 4.24 -9.77
C ILE A 91 -17.35 2.81 -10.25
N ASP A 92 -18.27 2.62 -11.20
CA ASP A 92 -18.64 1.28 -11.69
C ASP A 92 -17.45 0.54 -12.34
N ASN A 93 -16.69 1.24 -13.19
CA ASN A 93 -15.52 0.66 -13.83
C ASN A 93 -14.42 0.34 -12.82
N HIS A 94 -14.30 1.17 -11.78
CA HIS A 94 -13.35 0.97 -10.69
C HIS A 94 -13.71 -0.27 -9.85
N LEU A 95 -14.97 -0.40 -9.43
CA LEU A 95 -15.49 -1.56 -8.68
C LEU A 95 -15.36 -2.86 -9.47
N LEU A 96 -15.71 -2.85 -10.76
CA LEU A 96 -15.57 -4.02 -11.63
C LEU A 96 -14.12 -4.49 -11.72
N ARG A 97 -13.16 -3.58 -11.60
CA ARG A 97 -11.74 -3.92 -11.62
C ARG A 97 -11.20 -4.41 -10.27
N LEU A 98 -11.74 -3.91 -9.16
CA LEU A 98 -11.47 -4.46 -7.83
C LEU A 98 -11.88 -5.95 -7.77
N LEU A 99 -13.08 -6.26 -8.28
CA LEU A 99 -13.59 -7.64 -8.34
C LEU A 99 -12.72 -8.56 -9.21
N LYS A 100 -12.19 -8.05 -10.34
CA LYS A 100 -11.30 -8.83 -11.22
C LYS A 100 -9.93 -9.11 -10.61
N ASN A 101 -9.43 -8.25 -9.73
CA ASN A 101 -8.13 -8.38 -9.09
C ASN A 101 -8.27 -8.91 -7.66
N MET A 102 -9.10 -9.94 -7.47
CA MET A 102 -9.76 -10.42 -6.25
C MET A 102 -8.85 -10.83 -5.04
N ALA A 103 -7.68 -10.22 -4.87
CA ALA A 103 -6.87 -10.21 -3.65
C ALA A 103 -7.15 -8.99 -2.75
N LEU A 104 -7.84 -7.95 -3.24
CA LEU A 104 -8.09 -6.69 -2.50
C LEU A 104 -9.48 -6.60 -1.85
N LEU A 105 -10.40 -7.52 -2.15
CA LEU A 105 -11.81 -7.42 -1.72
C LEU A 105 -12.06 -7.72 -0.23
N LYS A 106 -11.05 -8.15 0.52
CA LYS A 106 -11.21 -8.50 1.95
C LYS A 106 -11.27 -7.30 2.92
N PHE A 107 -11.17 -6.06 2.43
CA PHE A 107 -11.03 -4.87 3.27
C PHE A 107 -11.97 -3.70 2.94
N LEU A 108 -13.03 -3.96 2.16
CA LEU A 108 -14.00 -2.93 1.71
C LEU A 108 -15.43 -3.14 2.24
N LEU A 109 -15.61 -4.02 3.21
CA LEU A 109 -16.79 -4.17 4.07
C LEU A 109 -16.32 -4.23 5.53
#